data_AF-A0A2V1BF94-F1
#
_entry.id   AF-A0A2V1BF94-F1
#
_cell.length_a   1.000
_cell.length_b   1.000
_cell.length_c   1.000
_cell.angle_alpha   90.00
_cell.angle_beta   90.00
_cell.angle_gamma   90.00
#
_symmetry.space_group_name_H-M   'P 1'
#
loop_
_entity.id
_entity.type
_entity.pdbx_description
1 polymer ?
#
loop_
_entity_poly.entity_id
_entity_poly.type
_entity_poly.pdbx_seq_one_letter_code
_entity_poly.pdbx_strand_id
1 'polypeptide(L)'
;GSGYFFGMDVFHQLHCLDYLRKKTTLYSHLYPPEESKAEDEQIPPEFHIPHCIDSIRLSLQCHADLSLIPQRWADGWLEPWAVWTNKHMCRNFDAIRDWAQSN
;
A
#
# COMPACT_ATOMS: atom_id res chain seq x y z
N GLY A 1 -18.47 1.15 22.86
CA GLY A 1 -19.58 1.84 22.16
C GLY A 1 -20.03 0.97 21.00
N SER A 2 -21.34 0.86 20.74
CA SER A 2 -21.87 0.10 19.61
C SER A 2 -22.18 1.06 18.44
N GLY A 3 -21.30 1.08 17.44
CA GLY A 3 -21.50 1.85 16.21
C GLY A 3 -20.76 1.18 15.06
N TYR A 4 -21.34 1.23 13.86
CA TYR A 4 -20.63 0.87 12.64
C TYR A 4 -19.80 2.06 12.21
N PHE A 5 -18.48 1.94 12.30
CA PHE A 5 -17.56 2.91 11.75
C PHE A 5 -17.15 2.45 10.35
N PHE A 6 -17.18 3.38 9.40
CA PHE A 6 -16.75 3.14 8.03
C PHE A 6 -15.63 4.13 7.69
N GLY A 7 -14.53 3.61 7.17
CA GLY A 7 -13.47 4.41 6.56
C GLY A 7 -13.46 4.20 5.05
N MET A 8 -13.11 5.22 4.28
CA MET A 8 -12.80 5.02 2.86
C MET A 8 -11.46 4.27 2.73
N ASP A 9 -11.43 3.27 1.87
CA ASP A 9 -10.26 2.38 1.72
C ASP A 9 -8.98 3.14 1.34
N VAL A 10 -9.07 4.19 0.51
CA VAL A 10 -7.91 5.02 0.17
C VAL A 10 -7.12 5.52 1.41
N PHE A 11 -7.81 5.86 2.50
CA PHE A 11 -7.12 6.31 3.72
C PHE A 11 -6.47 5.16 4.48
N HIS A 12 -7.06 3.98 4.46
CA HIS A 12 -6.46 2.78 5.02
C HIS A 12 -5.23 2.34 4.21
N GLN A 13 -5.31 2.37 2.88
CA GLN A 13 -4.20 2.11 1.98
C GLN A 13 -3.02 3.08 2.24
N LEU A 14 -3.31 4.38 2.38
CA LEU A 14 -2.29 5.38 2.71
C LEU A 14 -1.68 5.17 4.11
N HIS A 15 -2.49 4.81 5.10
CA HIS A 15 -2.00 4.46 6.45
C HIS A 15 -1.06 3.25 6.41
N CYS A 16 -1.45 2.17 5.70
CA CYS A 16 -0.62 0.98 5.53
C CYS A 16 0.69 1.30 4.81
N LEU A 17 0.65 2.13 3.76
CA LEU A 17 1.85 2.55 3.03
C LEU A 17 2.80 3.37 3.92
N ASP A 18 2.28 4.28 4.75
CA ASP A 18 3.09 5.04 5.72
C ASP A 18 3.68 4.15 6.82
N TYR A 19 2.93 3.15 7.28
CA TYR A 19 3.44 2.15 8.22
C TYR A 19 4.60 1.35 7.61
N LEU A 20 4.46 0.88 6.37
CA LEU A 20 5.52 0.19 5.65
C LEU A 20 6.73 1.09 5.45
N ARG A 21 6.55 2.34 5.01
CA ARG A 21 7.61 3.35 4.86
C ARG A 21 8.40 3.50 6.16
N LYS A 22 7.73 3.66 7.30
CA LYS A 22 8.40 3.78 8.61
C LYS A 22 9.19 2.52 8.92
N LYS A 23 8.59 1.33 8.72
CA LYS A 23 9.24 0.05 9.02
C LYS A 23 10.44 -0.23 8.12
N THR A 24 10.36 0.04 6.83
CA THR A 24 11.50 -0.13 5.90
C THR A 24 12.62 0.86 6.21
N THR A 25 12.32 2.11 6.56
CA THR A 25 13.34 3.06 7.04
C THR A 25 13.97 2.63 8.37
N LEU A 26 13.19 2.09 9.31
CA LEU A 26 13.67 1.63 10.61
C LEU A 26 14.57 0.39 10.49
N TYR A 27 14.28 -0.53 9.56
CA TYR A 27 15.01 -1.79 9.41
C TYR A 27 15.99 -1.82 8.22
N SER A 28 16.20 -0.69 7.53
CA SER A 28 17.12 -0.62 6.38
C SER A 28 18.53 -1.09 6.70
N HIS A 29 18.99 -0.85 7.93
CA HIS A 29 20.30 -1.29 8.43
C HIS A 29 20.44 -2.81 8.64
N LEU A 30 19.33 -3.56 8.74
CA LEU A 30 19.33 -5.03 8.88
C LEU A 30 19.38 -5.75 7.54
N TYR A 31 19.08 -5.05 6.46
CA TYR A 31 19.12 -5.55 5.08
C TYR A 31 20.03 -4.63 4.27
N PRO A 32 21.34 -4.63 4.55
CA PRO A 32 22.29 -3.92 3.70
C PRO A 32 22.10 -4.40 2.26
N PRO A 33 22.32 -3.53 1.26
CA PRO A 33 22.18 -3.92 -0.14
C PRO A 33 22.99 -5.19 -0.34
N GLU A 34 22.33 -6.28 -0.77
CA GLU A 34 23.11 -7.37 -1.35
C GLU A 34 23.94 -6.74 -2.47
N GLU A 35 25.20 -7.14 -2.61
CA GLU A 35 26.03 -6.75 -3.74
C GLU A 35 25.38 -7.28 -5.02
N SER A 36 24.34 -6.59 -5.50
CA SER A 36 23.61 -6.95 -6.68
C SER A 36 24.57 -6.65 -7.82
N LYS A 37 25.07 -7.71 -8.44
CA LYS A 37 25.89 -7.67 -9.66
C LYS A 37 25.05 -7.28 -10.89
N ALA A 38 24.00 -6.50 -10.68
CA ALA A 38 23.24 -5.89 -11.77
C ALA A 38 23.91 -4.55 -12.05
N GLU A 39 24.59 -4.45 -13.18
CA GLU A 39 25.23 -3.24 -13.71
C GLU A 39 24.25 -2.05 -13.94
N ASP A 40 23.01 -2.15 -13.44
CA ASP A 40 21.86 -1.29 -13.77
C ASP A 40 21.32 -0.49 -12.57
N GLU A 41 21.88 -0.61 -11.36
CA GLU A 41 21.50 0.24 -10.21
C GLU A 41 22.19 1.62 -10.30
N GLN A 42 21.72 2.49 -11.21
CA GLN A 42 22.09 3.91 -11.21
C GLN A 42 21.48 4.68 -10.03
N ILE A 43 20.51 4.10 -9.32
CA ILE A 43 19.82 4.73 -8.19
C ILE A 43 20.27 4.04 -6.90
N PRO A 44 20.93 4.76 -5.98
CA PRO A 44 21.34 4.17 -4.71
C PRO A 44 20.13 3.62 -3.92
N PRO A 45 20.26 2.50 -3.21
CA PRO A 45 19.18 1.86 -2.46
C PRO A 45 18.46 2.79 -1.47
N GLU A 46 19.18 3.76 -0.90
CA GLU A 46 18.63 4.81 -0.02
C GLU A 46 17.65 5.75 -0.72
N PHE A 47 17.70 5.86 -2.05
CA PHE A 47 16.76 6.64 -2.86
C PHE A 47 15.68 5.76 -3.49
N HIS A 48 15.98 4.49 -3.79
CA HIS A 48 15.04 3.61 -4.49
C HIS A 48 13.77 3.34 -3.67
N ILE A 49 13.90 2.93 -2.40
CA ILE A 49 12.73 2.65 -1.54
C ILE A 49 11.83 3.90 -1.37
N PRO A 50 12.34 5.09 -1.01
CA PRO A 50 11.51 6.29 -0.90
C PRO A 50 10.79 6.66 -2.21
N HIS A 51 11.48 6.57 -3.36
CA HIS A 51 10.88 6.86 -4.66
C HIS A 51 9.73 5.88 -4.99
N CYS A 52 9.90 4.59 -4.73
CA CYS A 52 8.85 3.60 -4.95
C CYS A 52 7.63 3.88 -4.07
N ILE A 53 7.86 4.19 -2.78
CA ILE A 53 6.78 4.54 -1.86
C ILE A 53 6.02 5.78 -2.35
N ASP A 54 6.71 6.82 -2.83
CA ASP A 54 6.04 8.03 -3.33
C ASP A 54 5.25 7.77 -4.62
N SER A 55 5.79 6.95 -5.53
CA SER A 55 5.09 6.52 -6.75
C SER A 55 3.78 5.79 -6.41
N ILE A 56 3.81 4.87 -5.45
CA ILE A 56 2.61 4.16 -4.98
C ILE A 56 1.64 5.14 -4.33
N ARG A 57 2.12 6.03 -3.43
CA ARG A 57 1.29 7.06 -2.79
C ARG A 57 0.56 7.93 -3.82
N LEU A 58 1.26 8.36 -4.87
CA LEU A 58 0.69 9.16 -5.94
C LEU A 58 -0.40 8.37 -6.68
N SER A 59 -0.14 7.10 -7.03
CA SER A 59 -1.13 6.23 -7.66
C SER A 59 -2.39 6.05 -6.82
N LEU A 60 -2.23 5.81 -5.50
CA LEU A 60 -3.35 5.66 -4.56
C LEU A 60 -4.19 6.94 -4.47
N GLN A 61 -3.57 8.12 -4.48
CA GLN A 61 -4.32 9.38 -4.45
C GLN A 61 -5.01 9.70 -5.77
N CYS A 62 -4.38 9.38 -6.91
CA CYS A 62 -4.97 9.59 -8.23
C CYS A 62 -6.13 8.62 -8.52
N HIS A 63 -6.06 7.40 -8.00
CA HIS A 63 -7.03 6.33 -8.22
C HIS A 63 -7.73 5.91 -6.92
N ALA A 64 -8.04 6.91 -6.08
CA ALA A 64 -8.58 6.70 -4.74
C ALA A 64 -9.73 5.69 -4.71
N ASP A 65 -9.55 4.60 -3.97
CA ASP A 65 -10.61 3.64 -3.73
C ASP A 65 -11.60 4.21 -2.69
N LEU A 66 -12.81 4.50 -3.15
CA LEU A 66 -13.91 5.05 -2.35
C LEU A 66 -14.75 3.95 -1.67
N SER A 67 -14.38 2.68 -1.81
CA SER A 67 -15.03 1.57 -1.13
C SER A 67 -14.98 1.77 0.39
N LEU A 68 -16.10 1.49 1.05
CA LEU A 68 -16.19 1.61 2.50
C LEU A 68 -15.67 0.34 3.16
N ILE A 69 -14.67 0.48 4.02
CA ILE A 69 -14.21 -0.59 4.90
C ILE A 69 -15.10 -0.61 6.14
N PRO A 70 -15.84 -1.69 6.39
CA PRO A 70 -16.51 -1.87 7.68
C PRO A 70 -15.46 -2.13 8.76
N GLN A 71 -15.55 -1.39 9.85
CA GLN A 71 -14.73 -1.66 11.02
C GLN A 71 -15.56 -2.34 12.11
N ARG A 72 -14.96 -3.30 12.81
CA ARG A 72 -15.59 -4.00 13.94
C ARG A 72 -14.76 -3.81 15.20
N TRP A 73 -15.47 -3.57 16.30
CA TRP A 73 -14.90 -3.65 17.64
C TRP A 73 -14.86 -5.11 18.08
N ALA A 74 -13.75 -5.52 18.68
CA ALA A 74 -13.60 -6.80 19.37
C ALA A 74 -13.37 -6.55 20.86
N ASP A 75 -13.82 -7.48 21.70
CA ASP A 75 -13.67 -7.35 23.15
C ASP A 75 -12.18 -7.25 23.53
N GLY A 76 -11.84 -6.23 24.30
CA GLY A 76 -10.46 -5.95 24.72
C GLY A 76 -9.62 -5.10 23.76
N TRP A 77 -10.17 -4.67 22.61
CA TRP A 77 -9.45 -3.83 21.65
C TRP A 77 -9.66 -2.34 21.95
N LEU A 78 -8.59 -1.55 21.86
CA LEU A 78 -8.60 -0.10 22.07
C LEU A 78 -9.17 0.67 20.86
N GLU A 79 -9.08 0.09 19.66
CA GLU A 79 -9.52 0.68 18.41
C GLU A 79 -10.23 -0.38 17.54
N PRO A 80 -11.20 0.02 16.70
CA PRO A 80 -11.90 -0.91 15.82
C PRO A 80 -11.01 -1.36 14.66
N TRP A 81 -11.11 -2.63 14.28
CA TRP A 81 -10.29 -3.21 13.23
C TRP A 81 -11.05 -3.32 11.90
N ALA A 82 -10.33 -3.09 10.80
CA ALA A 82 -10.84 -3.25 9.45
C ALA A 82 -11.21 -4.70 9.14
N VAL A 83 -12.40 -4.92 8.58
CA VAL A 83 -12.82 -6.24 8.11
C VAL A 83 -12.92 -6.20 6.59
N TRP A 84 -12.03 -6.93 5.91
CA TRP A 84 -11.93 -6.98 4.45
C TRP A 84 -12.99 -7.88 3.81
N THR A 85 -14.26 -7.45 3.91
CA THR A 85 -15.39 -8.08 3.23
C THR A 85 -16.07 -7.15 2.23
N ASN A 86 -15.55 -5.93 2.08
CA ASN A 86 -16.08 -4.95 1.13
C ASN A 86 -15.72 -5.34 -0.31
N LYS A 87 -16.62 -5.01 -1.23
CA LYS A 87 -16.39 -5.21 -2.67
C LYS A 87 -15.71 -3.97 -3.22
N HIS A 88 -14.68 -4.19 -4.02
CA HIS A 88 -13.97 -3.15 -4.75
C HIS A 88 -14.44 -3.11 -6.20
N MET A 89 -14.43 -1.93 -6.81
CA MET A 89 -14.67 -1.77 -8.24
C MET A 89 -13.33 -1.56 -8.95
N CYS A 90 -12.82 -2.64 -9.56
CA CYS A 90 -11.52 -2.62 -10.22
C CYS A 90 -11.64 -2.28 -11.72
N ARG A 91 -10.55 -1.78 -12.29
CA ARG A 91 -10.35 -1.85 -13.74
C ARG A 91 -10.14 -3.31 -14.14
N ASN A 92 -10.44 -3.64 -15.40
CA ASN A 92 -10.13 -4.98 -15.92
C ASN A 92 -8.60 -5.13 -16.04
N PHE A 93 -8.00 -5.77 -15.03
CA PHE A 93 -6.55 -5.90 -14.96
C PHE A 93 -6.00 -6.85 -16.02
N ASP A 94 -6.76 -7.89 -16.39
CA ASP A 94 -6.38 -8.77 -17.49
C ASP A 94 -6.28 -8.01 -18.81
N ALA A 95 -7.27 -7.16 -19.12
CA ALA A 95 -7.23 -6.33 -20.32
C ALA A 95 -6.03 -5.35 -20.33
N ILE A 96 -5.69 -4.78 -19.17
CA ILE A 96 -4.50 -3.90 -19.03
C ILE A 96 -3.22 -4.69 -19.29
N ARG A 97 -3.09 -5.88 -18.68
CA ARG A 97 -1.93 -6.76 -18.84
C ARG A 97 -1.78 -7.20 -20.29
N ASP A 98 -2.87 -7.64 -20.92
CA ASP A 98 -2.85 -8.15 -22.29
C ASP A 98 -2.49 -7.02 -23.28
N TRP A 99 -2.97 -5.79 -23.04
CA TRP A 99 -2.55 -4.61 -23.81
C TRP A 99 -1.04 -4.33 -23.65
N ALA A 100 -0.52 -4.39 -22.42
CA ALA A 100 0.90 -4.14 -22.13
C ALA A 100 1.85 -5.21 -22.69
N GLN A 101 1.38 -6.43 -22.95
CA GLN A 101 2.19 -7.51 -23.55
C GLN A 101 2.18 -7.50 -25.08
N SER A 102 1.17 -6.86 -25.67
CA SER A 102 0.98 -6.78 -27.13
C SER A 102 1.52 -5.48 -27.74
N ASN A 103 2.13 -4.62 -26.92
CA ASN A 103 2.80 -3.38 -27.28
C ASN A 103 4.16 -3.30 -26.59
#